data_AF-A0A836D513-F1
#
_entry.id   AF-A0A836D513-F1
#
_cell.length_a   1.000
_cell.length_b   1.000
_cell.length_c   1.000
_cell.angle_alpha   90.00
_cell.angle_beta   90.00
_cell.angle_gamma   90.00
#
_symmetry.space_group_name_H-M   'P 1'
#
loop_
_entity.id
_entity.type
_entity.pdbx_description
1 polymer ?
#
loop_
_entity_poly.entity_id
_entity_poly.type
_entity_poly.pdbx_seq_one_letter_code
_entity_poly.pdbx_strand_id
1 'polypeptide(L)'
;MRGHLGVAPSVLQRSQAPAARAFLDAIRLYRQQHGQFSNDDVTLGSDAEVLTSVLMRELLPALRAQTLPGLRGDGRARAWAWTKLLDAVHAAVLAGASAGLRAFQPEKDELLAALERTIRPDVDQMLRLRARVASRLKAEVQGPLESCLRGKVDAQLPRITQTLLSTVEAELAAVRTLLTQGMDRLFRLLRGSSSSTQLRKEVYSFGEMPWDPELMQICYREAKRSQGQLGQLAALFGFFGTQSLVFGAQDLAQQLMADAVTTFLQLADQCLTTTLDCDQATQQLEKVRGRMLKKFQSDSSSARRRFIHSWLLCIFLPFVLGQLESSCKAKLLKFEGDVLAVGSPALTIEGIYEDVVRAFLLQRINRGIYYMPGT
;
A
#
# COMPACT_ATOMS: atom_id res chain seq x y z
N MET A 1 6.11 -16.96 -16.92
CA MET A 1 4.66 -17.00 -16.68
C MET A 1 4.16 -15.57 -16.48
N ARG A 2 3.64 -14.95 -17.54
CA ARG A 2 2.87 -13.71 -17.48
C ARG A 2 1.54 -14.04 -18.15
N GLY A 3 0.44 -13.76 -17.46
CA GLY A 3 -0.90 -14.08 -17.91
C GLY A 3 -1.54 -15.14 -17.04
N HIS A 4 -2.12 -14.69 -15.92
CA HIS A 4 -3.53 -14.91 -15.58
C HIS A 4 -3.90 -13.90 -14.50
N LEU A 5 -4.82 -12.98 -14.86
CA LEU A 5 -5.52 -12.08 -13.95
C LEU A 5 -6.29 -12.93 -12.92
N GLY A 6 -6.28 -12.60 -11.64
CA GLY A 6 -7.35 -11.72 -11.14
C GLY A 6 -7.22 -11.26 -9.69
N VAL A 7 -6.03 -11.32 -9.10
CA VAL A 7 -5.77 -10.68 -7.80
C VAL A 7 -4.60 -9.75 -8.02
N ALA A 8 -4.80 -8.44 -7.92
CA ALA A 8 -3.66 -7.54 -7.98
C ALA A 8 -2.69 -7.92 -6.84
N PRO A 9 -1.37 -7.94 -7.09
CA PRO A 9 -0.39 -8.33 -6.08
C PRO A 9 -0.49 -7.54 -4.76
N SER A 10 -1.18 -6.41 -4.75
CA SER A 10 -1.36 -5.48 -3.63
C SER A 10 -2.77 -5.52 -3.02
N VAL A 11 -3.60 -6.53 -3.29
CA VAL A 11 -5.03 -6.56 -2.85
C VAL A 11 -5.20 -6.30 -1.35
N LEU A 12 -4.40 -6.93 -0.48
CA LEU A 12 -4.44 -6.64 0.95
C LEU A 12 -3.94 -5.24 1.30
N GLN A 13 -2.86 -4.79 0.68
CA GLN A 13 -2.25 -3.47 0.94
C GLN A 13 -3.18 -2.30 0.57
N ARG A 14 -4.08 -2.51 -0.40
CA ARG A 14 -5.09 -1.53 -0.83
C ARG A 14 -6.32 -1.51 0.05
N SER A 15 -6.61 -2.60 0.74
CA SER A 15 -7.84 -2.74 1.52
C SER A 15 -7.85 -1.76 2.69
N GLN A 16 -8.92 -0.96 2.78
CA GLN A 16 -9.21 -0.11 3.93
C GLN A 16 -9.98 -0.86 5.03
N ALA A 17 -10.29 -2.15 4.82
CA ALA A 17 -11.02 -2.94 5.79
C ALA A 17 -10.17 -3.14 7.05
N PRO A 18 -10.72 -2.92 8.26
CA PRO A 18 -10.00 -3.12 9.52
C PRO A 18 -9.39 -4.52 9.64
N ALA A 19 -10.09 -5.55 9.15
CA ALA A 19 -9.60 -6.94 9.17
C ALA A 19 -8.33 -7.14 8.34
N ALA A 20 -8.22 -6.52 7.16
CA ALA A 20 -7.01 -6.61 6.33
C ALA A 20 -5.83 -5.92 7.00
N ARG A 21 -6.08 -4.78 7.67
CA ARG A 21 -5.06 -4.07 8.44
C ARG A 21 -4.58 -4.88 9.65
N ALA A 22 -5.51 -5.43 10.42
CA ALA A 22 -5.22 -6.29 11.56
C ALA A 22 -4.40 -7.52 11.13
N PHE A 23 -4.73 -8.14 10.00
CA PHE A 23 -3.97 -9.25 9.44
C PHE A 23 -2.52 -8.85 9.11
N LEU A 24 -2.31 -7.76 8.37
CA LEU A 24 -0.95 -7.29 8.03
C LEU A 24 -0.14 -6.89 9.28
N ASP A 25 -0.79 -6.27 10.27
CA ASP A 25 -0.15 -5.91 11.53
C ASP A 25 0.20 -7.18 12.35
N ALA A 26 -0.64 -8.22 12.35
CA ALA A 26 -0.35 -9.51 12.98
C ALA A 26 0.84 -10.22 12.33
N ILE A 27 0.92 -10.23 10.98
CA ILE A 27 2.08 -10.77 10.25
C ILE A 27 3.36 -10.01 10.65
N ARG A 28 3.30 -8.68 10.72
CA ARG A 28 4.44 -7.87 11.15
C ARG A 28 4.86 -8.20 12.58
N LEU A 29 3.92 -8.29 13.52
CA LEU A 29 4.20 -8.60 14.93
C LEU A 29 4.81 -10.00 15.08
N TYR A 30 4.24 -11.00 14.41
CA TYR A 30 4.76 -12.37 14.39
C TYR A 30 6.21 -12.41 13.92
N ARG A 31 6.54 -11.68 12.85
CA ARG A 31 7.91 -11.59 12.32
C ARG A 31 8.85 -10.87 13.28
N GLN A 32 8.40 -9.80 13.92
CA GLN A 32 9.19 -9.07 14.92
C GLN A 32 9.54 -9.95 16.12
N GLN A 33 8.60 -10.78 16.60
CA GLN A 33 8.86 -11.75 17.68
C GLN A 33 9.93 -12.79 17.29
N HIS A 34 10.06 -13.10 16.01
CA HIS A 34 11.11 -13.96 15.45
C HIS A 34 12.38 -13.19 15.04
N GLY A 35 12.55 -11.96 15.52
CA GLY A 35 13.73 -11.12 15.27
C GLY A 35 13.80 -10.49 13.86
N GLN A 36 12.73 -10.59 13.07
CA GLN A 36 12.66 -10.05 11.71
C GLN A 36 11.93 -8.71 11.69
N PHE A 37 12.68 -7.62 11.83
CA PHE A 37 12.14 -6.25 11.80
C PHE A 37 12.08 -5.64 10.39
N SER A 38 12.73 -6.27 9.42
CA SER A 38 12.76 -5.82 8.03
C SER A 38 11.41 -5.97 7.36
N ASN A 39 10.96 -4.90 6.70
CA ASN A 39 9.75 -4.92 5.90
C ASN A 39 10.11 -5.25 4.44
N ASP A 40 9.42 -6.22 3.85
CA ASP A 40 9.71 -6.75 2.53
C ASP A 40 8.44 -7.12 1.77
N ASP A 41 8.61 -7.74 0.60
CA ASP A 41 7.52 -8.06 -0.33
C ASP A 41 6.66 -9.27 0.10
N VAL A 42 6.86 -9.79 1.31
CA VAL A 42 6.06 -10.90 1.86
C VAL A 42 4.58 -10.52 2.06
N THR A 43 4.26 -9.23 2.10
CA THR A 43 2.89 -8.74 2.27
C THR A 43 2.10 -8.61 0.96
N LEU A 44 2.64 -9.10 -0.15
CA LEU A 44 1.96 -9.14 -1.44
C LEU A 44 1.05 -10.37 -1.56
N GLY A 45 -0.11 -10.17 -2.18
CA GLY A 45 -1.14 -11.17 -2.44
C GLY A 45 -2.35 -11.05 -1.52
N SER A 46 -3.14 -12.12 -1.53
CA SER A 46 -4.19 -12.44 -0.58
C SER A 46 -3.63 -12.84 0.80
N ASP A 47 -4.49 -12.94 1.80
CA ASP A 47 -4.14 -13.40 3.15
C ASP A 47 -3.50 -14.80 3.14
N ALA A 48 -4.02 -15.71 2.34
CA ALA A 48 -3.44 -17.03 2.16
C ALA A 48 -2.04 -16.98 1.52
N GLU A 49 -1.84 -16.15 0.49
CA GLU A 49 -0.54 -16.01 -0.20
C GLU A 49 0.52 -15.36 0.71
N VAL A 50 0.12 -14.37 1.52
CA VAL A 50 1.01 -13.75 2.52
C VAL A 50 1.42 -14.75 3.58
N LEU A 51 0.47 -15.50 4.17
CA LEU A 51 0.80 -16.56 5.13
C LEU A 51 1.69 -17.63 4.52
N THR A 52 1.40 -18.04 3.29
CA THR A 52 2.23 -19.01 2.56
C THR A 52 3.65 -18.50 2.40
N SER A 53 3.83 -17.22 2.06
CA SER A 53 5.14 -16.61 1.90
C SER A 53 5.94 -16.58 3.21
N VAL A 54 5.28 -16.33 4.35
CA VAL A 54 5.90 -16.41 5.69
C VAL A 54 6.29 -17.84 6.02
N LEU A 55 5.35 -18.79 5.92
CA LEU A 55 5.58 -20.20 6.25
C LEU A 55 6.66 -20.83 5.35
N MET A 56 6.63 -20.55 4.04
CA MET A 56 7.64 -21.05 3.11
C MET A 56 9.04 -20.56 3.47
N ARG A 57 9.18 -19.33 3.98
CA ARG A 57 10.49 -18.83 4.44
C ARG A 57 11.02 -19.57 5.66
N GLU A 58 10.15 -19.95 6.57
CA GLU A 58 10.53 -20.73 7.76
C GLU A 58 10.86 -22.19 7.41
N LEU A 59 10.12 -22.78 6.47
CA LEU A 59 10.32 -24.15 6.04
C LEU A 59 11.55 -24.32 5.13
N LEU A 60 11.91 -23.30 4.34
CA LEU A 60 12.92 -23.40 3.29
C LEU A 60 14.31 -23.88 3.79
N PRO A 61 14.87 -23.40 4.91
CA PRO A 61 16.15 -23.91 5.43
C PRO A 61 16.09 -25.40 5.76
N ALA A 62 15.03 -25.84 6.44
CA ALA A 62 14.85 -27.25 6.81
C ALA A 62 14.65 -28.14 5.56
N LEU A 63 13.82 -27.70 4.62
CA LEU A 63 13.61 -28.39 3.34
C LEU A 63 14.93 -28.56 2.60
N ARG A 64 15.72 -27.49 2.46
CA ARG A 64 17.04 -27.53 1.81
C ARG A 64 17.97 -28.54 2.47
N ALA A 65 18.08 -28.51 3.79
CA ALA A 65 18.94 -29.41 4.55
C ALA A 65 18.56 -30.88 4.34
N GLN A 66 17.27 -31.19 4.28
CA GLN A 66 16.77 -32.56 4.17
C GLN A 66 16.79 -33.11 2.74
N THR A 67 16.53 -32.26 1.73
CA THR A 67 16.28 -32.75 0.35
C THR A 67 17.41 -32.49 -0.62
N LEU A 68 18.17 -31.39 -0.50
CA LEU A 68 19.28 -31.11 -1.43
C LEU A 68 20.33 -32.23 -1.48
N PRO A 69 20.71 -32.90 -0.37
CA PRO A 69 21.66 -34.00 -0.40
C PRO A 69 21.15 -35.24 -1.17
N GLY A 70 19.83 -35.46 -1.19
CA GLY A 70 19.21 -36.63 -1.81
C GLY A 70 18.90 -36.49 -3.31
N LEU A 71 19.00 -35.28 -3.88
CA LEU A 71 18.70 -35.04 -5.30
C LEU A 71 19.77 -35.65 -6.22
N ARG A 72 19.36 -36.58 -7.06
CA ARG A 72 20.20 -37.23 -8.09
C ARG A 72 20.09 -36.51 -9.43
N GLY A 73 21.12 -36.64 -10.27
CA GLY A 73 21.17 -36.08 -11.64
C GLY A 73 22.21 -34.98 -11.81
N ASP A 74 22.36 -34.50 -13.04
CA ASP A 74 23.21 -33.36 -13.37
C ASP A 74 22.68 -32.03 -12.77
N GLY A 75 23.45 -30.95 -12.88
CA GLY A 75 23.09 -29.67 -12.27
C GLY A 75 21.74 -29.10 -12.74
N ARG A 76 21.35 -29.32 -14.01
CA ARG A 76 20.08 -28.82 -14.56
C ARG A 76 18.90 -29.68 -14.10
N ALA A 77 19.05 -30.99 -14.14
CA ALA A 77 18.05 -31.93 -13.66
C ALA A 77 17.78 -31.75 -12.16
N ARG A 78 18.84 -31.55 -11.36
CA ARG A 78 18.72 -31.24 -9.92
C ARG A 78 18.02 -29.92 -9.66
N ALA A 79 18.38 -28.86 -10.39
CA ALA A 79 17.71 -27.57 -10.26
C ALA A 79 16.22 -27.68 -10.60
N TRP A 80 15.87 -28.39 -11.67
CA TRP A 80 14.48 -28.60 -12.06
C TRP A 80 13.69 -29.43 -11.04
N ALA A 81 14.26 -30.54 -10.54
CA ALA A 81 13.64 -31.36 -9.52
C ALA A 81 13.42 -30.57 -8.21
N TRP A 82 14.39 -29.73 -7.83
CA TRP A 82 14.26 -28.83 -6.69
C TRP A 82 13.14 -27.79 -6.89
N THR A 83 13.07 -27.16 -8.08
CA THR A 83 11.97 -26.23 -8.39
C THR A 83 10.61 -26.93 -8.34
N LYS A 84 10.49 -28.13 -8.91
CA LYS A 84 9.24 -28.91 -8.85
C LYS A 84 8.82 -29.27 -7.44
N LEU A 85 9.76 -29.66 -6.59
CA LEU A 85 9.50 -29.90 -5.18
C LEU A 85 9.03 -28.62 -4.48
N LEU A 86 9.72 -27.49 -4.69
CA LEU A 86 9.32 -26.21 -4.11
C LEU A 86 7.93 -25.77 -4.56
N ASP A 87 7.59 -25.94 -5.85
CA ASP A 87 6.25 -25.65 -6.38
C ASP A 87 5.18 -26.51 -5.69
N ALA A 88 5.45 -27.82 -5.51
CA ALA A 88 4.53 -28.74 -4.86
C ALA A 88 4.34 -28.43 -3.36
N VAL A 89 5.43 -28.14 -2.65
CA VAL A 89 5.38 -27.74 -1.24
C VAL A 89 4.65 -26.40 -1.10
N HIS A 90 4.95 -25.42 -1.95
CA HIS A 90 4.24 -24.14 -1.96
C HIS A 90 2.74 -24.34 -2.17
N ALA A 91 2.32 -25.18 -3.13
CA ALA A 91 0.91 -25.47 -3.37
C ALA A 91 0.24 -26.14 -2.15
N ALA A 92 0.93 -27.08 -1.49
CA ALA A 92 0.42 -27.73 -0.28
C ALA A 92 0.28 -26.74 0.90
N VAL A 93 1.28 -25.89 1.11
CA VAL A 93 1.24 -24.84 2.16
C VAL A 93 0.14 -23.83 1.86
N LEU A 94 -0.02 -23.40 0.60
CA LEU A 94 -1.11 -22.50 0.20
C LEU A 94 -2.49 -23.10 0.43
N ALA A 95 -2.67 -24.38 0.09
CA ALA A 95 -3.92 -25.09 0.36
C ALA A 95 -4.19 -25.20 1.88
N GLY A 96 -3.16 -25.51 2.67
CA GLY A 96 -3.24 -25.57 4.13
C GLY A 96 -3.57 -24.22 4.77
N ALA A 97 -2.88 -23.15 4.37
CA ALA A 97 -3.12 -21.79 4.84
C ALA A 97 -4.54 -21.32 4.46
N SER A 98 -4.97 -21.58 3.23
CA SER A 98 -6.33 -21.25 2.77
C SER A 98 -7.39 -22.00 3.57
N ALA A 99 -7.19 -23.29 3.83
CA ALA A 99 -8.12 -24.11 4.62
C ALA A 99 -8.16 -23.64 6.08
N GLY A 100 -7.00 -23.34 6.67
CA GLY A 100 -6.89 -22.81 8.04
C GLY A 100 -7.59 -21.47 8.20
N LEU A 101 -7.38 -20.53 7.27
CA LEU A 101 -8.07 -19.23 7.28
C LEU A 101 -9.59 -19.38 7.19
N ARG A 102 -10.09 -20.28 6.34
CA ARG A 102 -11.53 -20.57 6.24
C ARG A 102 -12.07 -21.21 7.51
N ALA A 103 -11.31 -22.10 8.14
CA ALA A 103 -11.70 -22.74 9.40
C ALA A 103 -11.70 -21.76 10.58
N PHE A 104 -10.82 -20.75 10.57
CA PHE A 104 -10.74 -19.69 11.57
C PHE A 104 -11.81 -18.59 11.39
N GLN A 105 -12.45 -18.51 10.22
CA GLN A 105 -13.47 -17.51 9.93
C GLN A 105 -14.59 -17.36 10.99
N PRO A 106 -15.25 -18.43 11.49
CA PRO A 106 -16.26 -18.30 12.54
C PRO A 106 -15.71 -17.72 13.85
N GLU A 107 -14.54 -18.19 14.31
CA GLU A 107 -13.90 -17.69 15.52
C GLU A 107 -13.54 -16.20 15.38
N LYS A 108 -13.02 -15.80 14.21
CA LYS A 108 -12.75 -14.39 13.91
C LYS A 108 -14.02 -13.54 14.02
N ASP A 109 -15.14 -14.02 13.48
CA ASP A 109 -16.40 -13.27 13.49
C ASP A 109 -16.96 -13.15 14.92
N GLU A 110 -16.82 -14.19 15.74
CA GLU A 110 -17.14 -14.15 17.18
C GLU A 110 -16.26 -13.16 17.95
N LEU A 111 -14.94 -13.18 17.70
CA LEU A 111 -13.98 -12.25 18.31
C LEU A 111 -14.27 -10.81 17.91
N LEU A 112 -14.61 -10.56 16.65
CA LEU A 112 -15.01 -9.23 16.16
C LEU A 112 -16.30 -8.75 16.86
N ALA A 113 -17.32 -9.60 16.95
CA ALA A 113 -18.56 -9.27 17.64
C ALA A 113 -18.34 -8.98 19.14
N ALA A 114 -17.50 -9.77 19.80
CA ALA A 114 -17.13 -9.55 21.21
C ALA A 114 -16.36 -8.22 21.39
N LEU A 115 -15.45 -7.91 20.48
CA LEU A 115 -14.69 -6.65 20.47
C LEU A 115 -15.63 -5.45 20.30
N GLU A 116 -16.55 -5.50 19.33
CA GLU A 116 -17.55 -4.45 19.10
C GLU A 116 -18.43 -4.23 20.33
N ARG A 117 -18.90 -5.32 20.97
CA ARG A 117 -19.68 -5.25 22.22
C ARG A 117 -18.93 -4.58 23.36
N THR A 118 -17.61 -4.78 23.43
CA THR A 118 -16.75 -4.24 24.49
C THR A 118 -16.38 -2.78 24.23
N ILE A 119 -16.14 -2.42 22.96
CA ILE A 119 -15.77 -1.05 22.58
C ILE A 119 -16.99 -0.11 22.67
N ARG A 120 -18.14 -0.51 22.11
CA ARG A 120 -19.29 0.37 21.90
C ARG A 120 -19.83 1.11 23.15
N PRO A 121 -19.95 0.51 24.35
CA PRO A 121 -20.46 1.22 25.52
C PRO A 121 -19.45 2.21 26.12
N ASP A 122 -18.14 1.94 26.01
CA ASP A 122 -17.11 2.63 26.79
C ASP A 122 -16.06 3.36 25.94
N VAL A 123 -16.35 3.63 24.65
CA VAL A 123 -15.42 4.27 23.70
C VAL A 123 -14.76 5.52 24.28
N ASP A 124 -15.55 6.43 24.86
CA ASP A 124 -15.04 7.71 25.37
C ASP A 124 -14.14 7.54 26.60
N GLN A 125 -14.42 6.56 27.44
CA GLN A 125 -13.57 6.23 28.58
C GLN A 125 -12.25 5.61 28.11
N MET A 126 -12.33 4.68 27.15
CA MET A 126 -11.15 4.06 26.55
C MET A 126 -10.25 5.09 25.84
N LEU A 127 -10.83 6.02 25.08
CA LEU A 127 -10.08 7.10 24.42
C LEU A 127 -9.41 8.03 25.44
N ARG A 128 -10.11 8.39 26.52
CA ARG A 128 -9.54 9.22 27.61
C ARG A 128 -8.38 8.53 28.31
N LEU A 129 -8.50 7.22 28.59
CA LEU A 129 -7.39 6.46 29.17
C LEU A 129 -6.23 6.37 28.18
N ARG A 130 -6.51 6.01 26.92
CA ARG A 130 -5.50 5.93 25.86
C ARG A 130 -4.71 7.23 25.74
N ALA A 131 -5.39 8.38 25.74
CA ALA A 131 -4.74 9.69 25.69
C ALA A 131 -3.85 9.96 26.92
N ARG A 132 -4.31 9.56 28.11
CA ARG A 132 -3.54 9.70 29.36
C ARG A 132 -2.29 8.81 29.38
N VAL A 133 -2.40 7.57 28.94
CA VAL A 133 -1.26 6.65 28.85
C VAL A 133 -0.30 7.12 27.76
N ALA A 134 -0.82 7.53 26.59
CA ALA A 134 -0.02 8.07 25.49
C ALA A 134 0.78 9.32 25.90
N SER A 135 0.19 10.23 26.69
CA SER A 135 0.89 11.45 27.12
C SER A 135 2.05 11.15 28.08
N ARG A 136 1.87 10.20 29.00
CA ARG A 136 2.93 9.74 29.92
C ARG A 136 4.02 8.97 29.17
N LEU A 137 3.64 8.05 28.29
CA LEU A 137 4.58 7.34 27.43
C LEU A 137 5.40 8.30 26.56
N LYS A 138 4.74 9.30 25.97
CA LYS A 138 5.40 10.34 25.18
C LYS A 138 6.53 11.01 25.96
N ALA A 139 6.29 11.41 27.22
CA ALA A 139 7.31 12.03 28.05
C ALA A 139 8.52 11.10 28.28
N GLU A 140 8.30 9.80 28.47
CA GLU A 140 9.35 8.80 28.73
C GLU A 140 10.20 8.45 27.51
N VAL A 141 9.61 8.45 26.32
CA VAL A 141 10.26 7.99 25.08
C VAL A 141 10.77 9.15 24.21
N GLN A 142 10.33 10.38 24.46
CA GLN A 142 10.66 11.55 23.64
C GLN A 142 12.18 11.76 23.49
N GLY A 143 12.96 11.67 24.58
CA GLY A 143 14.42 11.86 24.52
C GLY A 143 15.12 10.83 23.62
N PRO A 144 15.00 9.53 23.91
CA PRO A 144 15.56 8.46 23.07
C PRO A 144 15.07 8.52 21.61
N LEU A 145 13.78 8.80 21.40
CA LEU A 145 13.19 8.89 20.08
C LEU A 145 13.75 10.07 19.27
N GLU A 146 13.83 11.28 19.85
CA GLU A 146 14.40 12.44 19.18
C GLU A 146 15.88 12.23 18.83
N SER A 147 16.65 11.60 19.71
CA SER A 147 18.05 11.23 19.43
C SER A 147 18.16 10.24 18.26
N CYS A 148 17.31 9.21 18.23
CA CYS A 148 17.25 8.23 17.15
C CYS A 148 16.88 8.90 15.81
N LEU A 149 15.83 9.72 15.79
CA LEU A 149 15.37 10.41 14.59
C LEU A 149 16.45 11.34 14.04
N ARG A 150 17.07 12.16 14.90
CA ARG A 150 18.13 13.10 14.50
C ARG A 150 19.38 12.38 13.98
N GLY A 151 19.79 11.29 14.65
CA GLY A 151 21.01 10.57 14.30
C GLY A 151 20.87 9.65 13.10
N LYS A 152 19.70 9.03 12.89
CA LYS A 152 19.53 7.92 11.93
C LYS A 152 18.55 8.22 10.80
N VAL A 153 17.52 9.04 11.02
CA VAL A 153 16.42 9.24 10.04
C VAL A 153 16.56 10.57 9.29
N ASP A 154 16.80 11.67 10.01
CA ASP A 154 16.76 13.05 9.47
C ASP A 154 17.67 13.24 8.25
N ALA A 155 18.85 12.63 8.23
CA ALA A 155 19.82 12.79 7.15
C ALA A 155 19.34 12.21 5.80
N GLN A 156 18.57 11.12 5.82
CA GLN A 156 18.09 10.45 4.59
C GLN A 156 16.64 10.78 4.25
N LEU A 157 15.87 11.32 5.20
CA LEU A 157 14.46 11.65 5.02
C LEU A 157 14.21 12.53 3.78
N PRO A 158 14.96 13.64 3.52
CA PRO A 158 14.75 14.43 2.31
C PRO A 158 15.00 13.65 1.03
N ARG A 159 16.07 12.85 0.98
CA ARG A 159 16.43 12.07 -0.22
C ARG A 159 15.37 11.02 -0.55
N ILE A 160 14.90 10.27 0.46
CA ILE A 160 13.85 9.27 0.28
C ILE A 160 12.54 9.95 -0.12
N THR A 161 12.17 11.04 0.56
CA THR A 161 10.95 11.81 0.25
C THR A 161 10.97 12.32 -1.19
N GLN A 162 12.08 12.92 -1.63
CA GLN A 162 12.21 13.43 -3.00
C GLN A 162 12.15 12.32 -4.04
N THR A 163 12.76 11.16 -3.76
CA THR A 163 12.73 10.02 -4.68
C THR A 163 11.32 9.41 -4.78
N LEU A 164 10.59 9.31 -3.66
CA LEU A 164 9.18 8.91 -3.66
C LEU A 164 8.32 9.91 -4.42
N LEU A 165 8.54 11.20 -4.18
CA LEU A 165 7.81 12.29 -4.83
C LEU A 165 7.99 12.23 -6.36
N SER A 166 9.24 12.18 -6.83
CA SER A 166 9.54 12.14 -8.27
C SER A 166 8.96 10.89 -8.95
N THR A 167 8.96 9.75 -8.24
CA THR A 167 8.35 8.50 -8.72
C THR A 167 6.87 8.68 -9.01
N VAL A 168 6.13 9.19 -8.03
CA VAL A 168 4.68 9.37 -8.15
C VAL A 168 4.35 10.47 -9.15
N GLU A 169 5.12 11.56 -9.17
CA GLU A 169 4.90 12.66 -10.12
C GLU A 169 5.09 12.22 -11.58
N ALA A 170 6.09 11.39 -11.86
CA ALA A 170 6.30 10.83 -13.18
C ALA A 170 5.12 9.96 -13.63
N GLU A 171 4.62 9.08 -12.74
CA GLU A 171 3.44 8.27 -13.02
C GLU A 171 2.17 9.11 -13.25
N LEU A 172 1.92 10.10 -12.39
CA LEU A 172 0.76 10.99 -12.52
C LEU A 172 0.83 11.84 -13.80
N ALA A 173 2.03 12.26 -14.21
CA ALA A 173 2.24 12.95 -15.47
C ALA A 173 1.92 12.05 -16.68
N ALA A 174 2.29 10.77 -16.63
CA ALA A 174 1.93 9.79 -17.64
C ALA A 174 0.41 9.57 -17.72
N VAL A 175 -0.26 9.42 -16.57
CA VAL A 175 -1.74 9.31 -16.49
C VAL A 175 -2.40 10.53 -17.13
N ARG A 176 -1.97 11.75 -16.76
CA ARG A 176 -2.51 12.99 -17.32
C ARG A 176 -2.33 13.06 -18.84
N THR A 177 -1.18 12.60 -19.34
CA THR A 177 -0.86 12.56 -20.77
C THR A 177 -1.80 11.62 -21.51
N LEU A 178 -2.01 10.40 -21.00
CA LEU A 178 -2.93 9.44 -21.57
C LEU A 178 -4.38 9.96 -21.58
N LEU A 179 -4.86 10.51 -20.47
CA LEU A 179 -6.20 11.13 -20.38
C LEU A 179 -6.38 12.21 -21.45
N THR A 180 -5.39 13.09 -21.57
CA THR A 180 -5.38 14.19 -22.56
C THR A 180 -5.46 13.63 -23.98
N GLN A 181 -4.61 12.67 -24.32
CA GLN A 181 -4.61 12.02 -25.64
C GLN A 181 -5.92 11.30 -25.95
N GLY A 182 -6.51 10.63 -24.96
CA GLY A 182 -7.82 9.97 -25.09
C GLY A 182 -8.93 10.96 -25.40
N MET A 183 -9.00 12.08 -24.66
CA MET A 183 -9.95 13.16 -24.93
C MET A 183 -9.71 13.82 -26.30
N ASP A 184 -8.46 14.05 -26.69
CA ASP A 184 -8.13 14.64 -27.99
C ASP A 184 -8.53 13.71 -29.15
N ARG A 185 -8.48 12.38 -28.98
CA ARG A 185 -9.03 11.42 -29.95
C ARG A 185 -10.56 11.53 -30.05
N LEU A 186 -11.26 11.57 -28.92
CA LEU A 186 -12.71 11.76 -28.87
C LEU A 186 -13.14 13.05 -29.59
N PHE A 187 -12.48 14.18 -29.30
CA PHE A 187 -12.83 15.47 -29.89
C PHE A 187 -12.56 15.53 -31.38
N ARG A 188 -11.47 14.91 -31.85
CA ARG A 188 -11.20 14.80 -33.29
C ARG A 188 -12.28 14.01 -34.02
N LEU A 189 -12.73 12.89 -33.45
CA LEU A 189 -13.80 12.09 -34.04
C LEU A 189 -15.15 12.82 -34.05
N LEU A 190 -15.45 13.56 -32.98
CA LEU A 190 -16.68 14.35 -32.88
C LEU A 190 -16.72 15.48 -33.94
N ARG A 191 -15.60 16.17 -34.17
CA ARG A 191 -15.50 17.24 -35.17
C ARG A 191 -15.43 16.73 -36.60
N GLY A 192 -14.84 15.55 -36.83
CA GLY A 192 -14.52 15.03 -38.16
C GLY A 192 -15.64 14.33 -38.93
N SER A 193 -16.91 14.54 -38.57
CA SER A 193 -18.08 13.85 -39.17
C SER A 193 -17.95 12.31 -39.15
N SER A 194 -17.35 11.75 -38.08
CA SER A 194 -17.14 10.31 -37.94
C SER A 194 -18.47 9.56 -37.79
N SER A 195 -18.52 8.30 -38.22
CA SER A 195 -19.72 7.48 -38.02
C SER A 195 -20.04 7.32 -36.52
N SER A 196 -21.34 7.28 -36.17
CA SER A 196 -21.80 7.03 -34.79
C SER A 196 -21.20 5.76 -34.18
N THR A 197 -20.91 4.76 -35.00
CA THR A 197 -20.27 3.50 -34.56
C THR A 197 -18.81 3.70 -34.15
N GLN A 198 -18.06 4.53 -34.88
CA GLN A 198 -16.67 4.83 -34.58
C GLN A 198 -16.53 5.69 -33.32
N LEU A 199 -17.41 6.67 -33.14
CA LEU A 199 -17.44 7.48 -31.92
C LEU A 199 -17.77 6.62 -30.68
N ARG A 200 -18.78 5.74 -30.77
CA ARG A 200 -19.12 4.81 -29.68
C ARG A 200 -17.95 3.89 -29.33
N LYS A 201 -17.23 3.38 -30.33
CA LYS A 201 -16.04 2.55 -30.12
C LYS A 201 -14.94 3.32 -29.38
N GLU A 202 -14.69 4.58 -29.74
CA GLU A 202 -13.69 5.40 -29.04
C GLU A 202 -14.13 5.74 -27.62
N VAL A 203 -15.41 6.04 -27.38
CA VAL A 203 -15.93 6.26 -26.02
C VAL A 203 -15.75 5.02 -25.15
N TYR A 204 -16.05 3.84 -25.69
CA TYR A 204 -15.80 2.58 -25.00
C TYR A 204 -14.30 2.38 -24.73
N SER A 205 -13.44 2.60 -25.72
CA SER A 205 -11.99 2.51 -25.56
C SER A 205 -11.45 3.49 -24.51
N PHE A 206 -12.00 4.70 -24.43
CA PHE A 206 -11.67 5.69 -23.41
C PHE A 206 -12.10 5.21 -22.01
N GLY A 207 -13.30 4.63 -21.91
CA GLY A 207 -13.82 4.00 -20.69
C GLY A 207 -12.94 2.88 -20.16
N GLU A 208 -12.41 2.04 -21.05
CA GLU A 208 -11.58 0.88 -20.71
C GLU A 208 -10.09 1.20 -20.50
N MET A 209 -9.64 2.45 -20.74
CA MET A 209 -8.24 2.85 -20.55
C MET A 209 -7.60 2.42 -19.21
N PRO A 210 -8.29 2.48 -18.04
CA PRO A 210 -7.70 2.05 -16.77
C PRO A 210 -7.42 0.54 -16.70
N TRP A 211 -8.06 -0.26 -17.54
CA TRP A 211 -7.96 -1.72 -17.57
C TRP A 211 -7.21 -2.21 -18.81
N ASP A 212 -6.86 -1.33 -19.74
CA ASP A 212 -6.02 -1.61 -20.89
C ASP A 212 -4.55 -1.82 -20.43
N PRO A 213 -4.02 -3.06 -20.54
CA PRO A 213 -2.69 -3.36 -20.06
C PRO A 213 -1.58 -2.69 -20.88
N GLU A 214 -1.80 -2.42 -22.17
CA GLU A 214 -0.79 -1.79 -23.03
C GLU A 214 -0.66 -0.30 -22.72
N LEU A 215 -1.79 0.40 -22.57
CA LEU A 215 -1.83 1.81 -22.20
C LEU A 215 -1.31 2.01 -20.78
N MET A 216 -1.82 1.26 -19.81
CA MET A 216 -1.41 1.41 -18.41
C MET A 216 0.06 1.04 -18.19
N GLN A 217 0.64 0.18 -19.04
CA GLN A 217 2.05 -0.14 -18.97
C GLN A 217 2.96 1.08 -19.18
N ILE A 218 2.50 2.12 -19.90
CA ILE A 218 3.21 3.39 -20.05
C ILE A 218 3.40 4.06 -18.70
N CYS A 219 2.32 4.17 -17.91
CA CYS A 219 2.38 4.68 -16.54
C CYS A 219 3.24 3.78 -15.66
N TYR A 220 2.98 2.46 -15.67
CA TYR A 220 3.63 1.52 -14.75
C TYR A 220 5.15 1.40 -14.90
N ARG A 221 5.68 1.78 -16.08
CA ARG A 221 7.14 1.83 -16.28
C ARG A 221 7.79 2.94 -15.47
N GLU A 222 7.09 4.03 -15.19
CA GLU A 222 7.63 5.16 -14.44
C GLU A 222 7.96 4.76 -13.00
N ALA A 223 7.08 4.04 -12.28
CA ALA A 223 7.41 3.53 -10.94
C ALA A 223 8.63 2.59 -10.92
N LYS A 224 8.84 1.81 -11.97
CA LYS A 224 9.97 0.87 -12.04
C LYS A 224 11.32 1.58 -12.20
N ARG A 225 11.35 2.79 -12.76
CA ARG A 225 12.60 3.53 -13.00
C ARG A 225 13.31 3.91 -11.70
N SER A 226 12.56 4.24 -10.66
CA SER A 226 13.12 4.63 -9.36
C SER A 226 13.31 3.47 -8.39
N GLN A 227 12.87 2.25 -8.74
CA GLN A 227 12.92 1.06 -7.88
C GLN A 227 14.33 0.80 -7.32
N GLY A 228 15.36 0.88 -8.18
CA GLY A 228 16.75 0.65 -7.76
C GLY A 228 17.26 1.68 -6.75
N GLN A 229 17.05 2.97 -7.04
CA GLN A 229 17.47 4.06 -6.15
C GLN A 229 16.71 4.03 -4.82
N LEU A 230 15.38 3.83 -4.85
CA LEU A 230 14.56 3.68 -3.64
C LEU A 230 15.01 2.47 -2.83
N GLY A 231 15.31 1.35 -3.46
CA GLY A 231 15.82 0.15 -2.79
C GLY A 231 17.13 0.40 -2.06
N GLN A 232 18.08 1.09 -2.67
CA GLN A 232 19.35 1.42 -2.02
C GLN A 232 19.17 2.33 -0.81
N LEU A 233 18.32 3.36 -0.92
CA LEU A 233 18.07 4.28 0.19
C LEU A 233 17.27 3.63 1.33
N ALA A 234 16.26 2.82 0.99
CA ALA A 234 15.38 2.19 1.96
C ALA A 234 16.06 1.00 2.67
N ALA A 235 17.01 0.32 2.03
CA ALA A 235 17.81 -0.76 2.63
C ALA A 235 18.61 -0.30 3.86
N LEU A 236 18.98 0.99 3.93
CA LEU A 236 19.63 1.58 5.12
C LEU A 236 18.75 1.48 6.39
N PHE A 237 17.44 1.34 6.20
CA PHE A 237 16.44 1.20 7.25
C PHE A 237 15.92 -0.24 7.36
N GLY A 238 16.57 -1.19 6.70
CA GLY A 238 16.14 -2.59 6.65
C GLY A 238 14.85 -2.80 5.87
N PHE A 239 14.46 -1.86 5.00
CA PHE A 239 13.31 -1.99 4.11
C PHE A 239 13.74 -2.57 2.76
N PHE A 240 13.18 -3.73 2.42
CA PHE A 240 13.42 -4.45 1.17
C PHE A 240 12.15 -4.59 0.30
N GLY A 241 11.03 -4.01 0.72
CA GLY A 241 9.72 -4.11 0.07
C GLY A 241 9.53 -3.21 -1.15
N THR A 242 10.56 -3.10 -2.00
CA THR A 242 10.55 -2.17 -3.14
C THR A 242 9.53 -2.55 -4.20
N GLN A 243 9.24 -3.84 -4.36
CA GLN A 243 8.22 -4.30 -5.30
C GLN A 243 6.83 -3.87 -4.85
N SER A 244 6.55 -3.95 -3.54
CA SER A 244 5.30 -3.47 -2.95
C SER A 244 5.09 -1.97 -3.16
N LEU A 245 6.15 -1.18 -3.04
CA LEU A 245 6.12 0.25 -3.33
C LEU A 245 5.77 0.52 -4.79
N VAL A 246 6.44 -0.18 -5.72
CA VAL A 246 6.17 -0.07 -7.15
C VAL A 246 4.73 -0.44 -7.47
N PHE A 247 4.20 -1.53 -6.91
CA PHE A 247 2.81 -1.92 -7.11
C PHE A 247 1.85 -0.88 -6.54
N GLY A 248 2.10 -0.37 -5.33
CA GLY A 248 1.26 0.68 -4.75
C GLY A 248 1.21 1.96 -5.60
N ALA A 249 2.31 2.29 -6.29
CA ALA A 249 2.39 3.46 -7.17
C ALA A 249 1.57 3.20 -8.46
N GLN A 250 1.74 2.01 -9.06
CA GLN A 250 0.96 1.55 -10.21
C GLN A 250 -0.54 1.52 -9.92
N ASP A 251 -0.93 1.02 -8.75
CA ASP A 251 -2.32 1.01 -8.31
C ASP A 251 -2.88 2.43 -8.17
N LEU A 252 -2.10 3.36 -7.62
CA LEU A 252 -2.48 4.76 -7.51
C LEU A 252 -2.75 5.38 -8.89
N ALA A 253 -1.85 5.11 -9.85
CA ALA A 253 -2.00 5.58 -11.22
C ALA A 253 -3.26 5.01 -11.89
N GLN A 254 -3.52 3.72 -11.70
CA GLN A 254 -4.70 3.04 -12.24
C GLN A 254 -5.99 3.55 -11.62
N GLN A 255 -6.03 3.72 -10.29
CA GLN A 255 -7.20 4.25 -9.59
C GLN A 255 -7.51 5.68 -10.06
N LEU A 256 -6.50 6.56 -10.13
CA LEU A 256 -6.72 7.94 -10.58
C LEU A 256 -7.10 8.03 -12.06
N MET A 257 -6.61 7.12 -12.90
CA MET A 257 -7.09 6.97 -14.28
C MET A 257 -8.58 6.61 -14.30
N ALA A 258 -8.98 5.59 -13.53
CA ALA A 258 -10.37 5.14 -13.45
C ALA A 258 -11.31 6.23 -12.93
N ASP A 259 -10.92 6.93 -11.86
CA ASP A 259 -11.68 8.03 -11.28
C ASP A 259 -11.85 9.20 -12.28
N ALA A 260 -10.79 9.53 -13.02
CA ALA A 260 -10.81 10.59 -14.03
C ALA A 260 -11.69 10.24 -15.24
N VAL A 261 -11.54 9.03 -15.78
CA VAL A 261 -12.37 8.51 -16.88
C VAL A 261 -13.84 8.48 -16.47
N THR A 262 -14.13 7.95 -15.28
CA THR A 262 -15.49 7.91 -14.72
C THR A 262 -16.08 9.31 -14.58
N THR A 263 -15.30 10.24 -14.02
CA THR A 263 -15.72 11.64 -13.89
C THR A 263 -16.03 12.25 -15.26
N PHE A 264 -15.16 12.05 -16.25
CA PHE A 264 -15.37 12.57 -17.59
C PHE A 264 -16.65 12.03 -18.21
N LEU A 265 -16.85 10.71 -18.16
CA LEU A 265 -18.04 10.06 -18.74
C LEU A 265 -19.33 10.50 -18.04
N GLN A 266 -19.34 10.57 -16.71
CA GLN A 266 -20.50 11.04 -15.95
C GLN A 266 -20.85 12.50 -16.26
N LEU A 267 -19.86 13.39 -16.31
CA LEU A 267 -20.08 14.79 -16.64
C LEU A 267 -20.48 14.98 -18.11
N ALA A 268 -19.94 14.16 -19.01
CA ALA A 268 -20.31 14.16 -20.42
C ALA A 268 -21.78 13.75 -20.60
N ASP A 269 -22.21 12.66 -19.96
CA ASP A 269 -23.60 12.18 -19.98
C ASP A 269 -24.58 13.24 -19.47
N GLN A 270 -24.22 13.98 -18.41
CA GLN A 270 -25.05 15.05 -17.87
C GLN A 270 -25.15 16.29 -18.77
N CYS A 271 -24.12 16.56 -19.58
CA CYS A 271 -24.03 17.79 -20.38
C CYS A 271 -24.42 17.60 -21.84
N LEU A 272 -24.43 16.36 -22.35
CA LEU A 272 -24.79 16.04 -23.72
C LEU A 272 -26.28 15.71 -23.82
N THR A 273 -27.01 16.47 -24.65
CA THR A 273 -28.41 16.18 -24.97
C THR A 273 -28.55 15.87 -26.47
N THR A 274 -29.60 15.14 -26.84
CA THR A 274 -29.88 14.75 -28.24
C THR A 274 -30.17 15.93 -29.17
N THR A 275 -30.31 17.13 -28.62
CA THR A 275 -30.62 18.38 -29.34
C THR A 275 -29.38 19.18 -29.74
N LEU A 276 -28.19 18.84 -29.24
CA LEU A 276 -26.95 19.58 -29.53
C LEU A 276 -26.40 19.20 -30.90
N ASP A 277 -25.94 20.21 -31.65
CA ASP A 277 -25.08 19.98 -32.81
C ASP A 277 -23.66 19.57 -32.39
N CYS A 278 -22.82 19.19 -33.35
CA CYS A 278 -21.47 18.70 -33.09
C CYS A 278 -20.55 19.77 -32.46
N ASP A 279 -20.72 21.05 -32.83
CA ASP A 279 -19.91 22.14 -32.32
C ASP A 279 -20.30 22.50 -30.88
N GLN A 280 -21.59 22.55 -30.59
CA GLN A 280 -22.13 22.75 -29.25
C GLN A 280 -21.75 21.60 -28.32
N ALA A 281 -21.89 20.35 -28.78
CA ALA A 281 -21.46 19.17 -28.03
C ALA A 281 -19.95 19.21 -27.73
N THR A 282 -19.14 19.58 -28.72
CA THR A 282 -17.70 19.78 -28.54
C THR A 282 -17.41 20.84 -27.48
N GLN A 283 -18.07 22.00 -27.52
CA GLN A 283 -17.87 23.07 -26.54
C GLN A 283 -18.24 22.64 -25.12
N GLN A 284 -19.31 21.87 -24.94
CA GLN A 284 -19.66 21.31 -23.63
C GLN A 284 -18.61 20.32 -23.15
N LEU A 285 -18.12 19.44 -24.03
CA LEU A 285 -17.08 18.48 -23.66
C LEU A 285 -15.73 19.12 -23.34
N GLU A 286 -15.37 20.26 -23.95
CA GLU A 286 -14.18 21.02 -23.56
C GLU A 286 -14.32 21.58 -22.13
N LYS A 287 -15.52 22.03 -21.73
CA LYS A 287 -15.80 22.41 -20.33
C LYS A 287 -15.70 21.20 -19.40
N VAL A 288 -16.20 20.04 -19.81
CA VAL A 288 -16.08 18.78 -19.06
C VAL A 288 -14.61 18.39 -18.89
N ARG A 289 -13.80 18.45 -19.94
CA ARG A 289 -12.34 18.25 -19.89
C ARG A 289 -11.70 19.16 -18.86
N GLY A 290 -12.00 20.46 -18.90
CA GLY A 290 -11.45 21.43 -17.95
C GLY A 290 -11.82 21.11 -16.49
N ARG A 291 -13.07 20.69 -16.25
CA ARG A 291 -13.53 20.28 -14.90
C ARG A 291 -12.87 18.99 -14.43
N MET A 292 -12.80 17.98 -15.29
CA MET A 292 -12.16 16.70 -14.97
C MET A 292 -10.67 16.90 -14.68
N LEU A 293 -9.93 17.67 -15.49
CA LEU A 293 -8.51 17.91 -15.26
C LEU A 293 -8.24 18.67 -13.94
N LYS A 294 -9.10 19.62 -13.59
CA LYS A 294 -9.03 20.31 -12.28
C LYS A 294 -9.28 19.34 -11.12
N LYS A 295 -10.30 18.49 -11.22
CA LYS A 295 -10.58 17.46 -10.21
C LYS A 295 -9.41 16.47 -10.09
N PHE A 296 -8.92 15.97 -11.22
CA PHE A 296 -7.75 15.09 -11.27
C PHE A 296 -6.55 15.71 -10.57
N GLN A 297 -6.24 16.99 -10.82
CA GLN A 297 -5.13 17.68 -10.14
C GLN A 297 -5.30 17.76 -8.62
N SER A 298 -6.52 18.02 -8.15
CA SER A 298 -6.86 18.03 -6.71
C SER A 298 -6.69 16.63 -6.10
N ASP A 299 -7.33 15.63 -6.72
CA ASP A 299 -7.33 14.25 -6.26
C ASP A 299 -5.92 13.66 -6.28
N SER A 300 -5.14 13.94 -7.33
CA SER A 300 -3.74 13.53 -7.46
C SER A 300 -2.84 14.15 -6.40
N SER A 301 -3.10 15.41 -6.01
CA SER A 301 -2.31 16.08 -4.98
C SER A 301 -2.53 15.47 -3.59
N SER A 302 -3.79 15.16 -3.27
CA SER A 302 -4.16 14.47 -2.03
C SER A 302 -3.60 13.03 -1.99
N ALA A 303 -3.78 12.29 -3.09
CA ALA A 303 -3.30 10.93 -3.28
C ALA A 303 -1.76 10.85 -3.15
N ARG A 304 -1.02 11.75 -3.81
CA ARG A 304 0.44 11.86 -3.72
C ARG A 304 0.92 12.08 -2.28
N ARG A 305 0.29 13.00 -1.54
CA ARG A 305 0.64 13.26 -0.13
C ARG A 305 0.42 12.01 0.72
N ARG A 306 -0.73 11.37 0.59
CA ARG A 306 -1.05 10.12 1.32
C ARG A 306 -0.06 9.01 1.00
N PHE A 307 0.28 8.84 -0.28
CA PHE A 307 1.23 7.84 -0.75
C PHE A 307 2.60 8.03 -0.09
N ILE A 308 3.15 9.25 -0.18
CA ILE A 308 4.46 9.59 0.39
C ILE A 308 4.46 9.33 1.91
N HIS A 309 3.46 9.83 2.62
CA HIS A 309 3.33 9.60 4.06
C HIS A 309 3.29 8.12 4.43
N SER A 310 2.46 7.34 3.73
CA SER A 310 2.29 5.92 4.00
C SER A 310 3.60 5.16 3.80
N TRP A 311 4.30 5.40 2.69
CA TRP A 311 5.55 4.69 2.39
C TRP A 311 6.71 5.13 3.28
N LEU A 312 6.82 6.41 3.62
CA LEU A 312 7.81 6.86 4.60
C LEU A 312 7.58 6.20 5.96
N LEU A 313 6.32 6.05 6.40
CA LEU A 313 6.00 5.28 7.60
C LEU A 313 6.36 3.79 7.45
N CYS A 314 6.05 3.16 6.32
CA CYS A 314 6.42 1.76 6.07
C CYS A 314 7.93 1.52 6.09
N ILE A 315 8.74 2.51 5.70
CA ILE A 315 10.20 2.45 5.70
C ILE A 315 10.75 2.70 7.11
N PHE A 316 10.34 3.80 7.76
CA PHE A 316 10.99 4.25 9.00
C PHE A 316 10.41 3.67 10.28
N LEU A 317 9.10 3.39 10.33
CA LEU A 317 8.46 2.97 11.58
C LEU A 317 9.02 1.66 12.13
N PRO A 318 9.14 0.56 11.34
CA PRO A 318 9.70 -0.69 11.85
C PRO A 318 11.16 -0.53 12.32
N PHE A 319 11.94 0.25 11.57
CA PHE A 319 13.32 0.58 11.93
C PHE A 319 13.40 1.29 13.28
N VAL A 320 12.62 2.37 13.46
CA VAL A 320 12.65 3.17 14.71
C VAL A 320 12.18 2.33 15.89
N LEU A 321 11.13 1.51 15.73
CA LEU A 321 10.67 0.60 16.78
C LEU A 321 11.77 -0.38 17.18
N GLY A 322 12.46 -1.01 16.22
CA GLY A 322 13.58 -1.92 16.50
C GLY A 322 14.77 -1.23 17.18
N GLN A 323 15.06 0.03 16.84
CA GLN A 323 16.12 0.80 17.50
C GLN A 323 15.79 1.16 18.96
N LEU A 324 14.50 1.29 19.28
CA LEU A 324 14.04 1.70 20.60
C LEU A 324 13.70 0.52 21.51
N GLU A 325 13.51 -0.69 20.98
CA GLU A 325 13.04 -1.86 21.72
C GLU A 325 13.83 -2.09 23.01
N SER A 326 15.16 -2.15 22.92
CA SER A 326 16.03 -2.42 24.08
C SER A 326 15.94 -1.34 25.18
N SER A 327 15.67 -0.09 24.81
CA SER A 327 15.59 1.05 25.74
C SER A 327 14.20 1.30 26.30
N CYS A 328 13.16 0.88 25.59
CA CYS A 328 11.76 1.21 25.91
C CYS A 328 10.99 0.03 26.51
N LYS A 329 11.32 -1.23 26.20
CA LYS A 329 10.54 -2.40 26.63
C LYS A 329 10.33 -2.48 28.14
N ALA A 330 11.39 -2.26 28.93
CA ALA A 330 11.30 -2.23 30.39
C ALA A 330 10.45 -1.06 30.93
N LYS A 331 10.36 0.05 30.18
CA LYS A 331 9.54 1.21 30.55
C LYS A 331 8.05 0.98 30.25
N LEU A 332 7.72 0.20 29.22
CA LEU A 332 6.34 -0.10 28.83
C LEU A 332 5.61 -0.89 29.92
N LEU A 333 6.29 -1.84 30.57
CA LEU A 333 5.74 -2.65 31.67
C LEU A 333 5.16 -1.80 32.82
N LYS A 334 5.69 -0.59 33.04
CA LYS A 334 5.20 0.33 34.09
C LYS A 334 3.78 0.84 33.85
N PHE A 335 3.34 0.84 32.59
CA PHE A 335 2.03 1.34 32.18
C PHE A 335 1.05 0.22 31.86
N GLU A 336 1.53 -1.03 31.85
CA GLU A 336 0.72 -2.20 31.53
C GLU A 336 -0.40 -2.39 32.55
N GLY A 337 -0.14 -2.16 33.84
CA GLY A 337 -1.18 -2.19 34.88
C GLY A 337 -2.33 -1.20 34.67
N ASP A 338 -2.03 -0.01 34.15
CA ASP A 338 -3.06 1.01 33.86
C ASP A 338 -3.96 0.60 32.67
N VAL A 339 -3.41 -0.13 31.71
CA VAL A 339 -4.13 -0.63 30.53
C VAL A 339 -4.92 -1.91 30.86
N LEU A 340 -4.30 -2.84 31.59
CA LEU A 340 -4.92 -4.10 32.02
C LEU A 340 -6.13 -3.87 32.93
N ALA A 341 -6.15 -2.79 33.71
CA ALA A 341 -7.28 -2.43 34.57
C ALA A 341 -8.60 -2.20 33.79
N VAL A 342 -8.54 -1.92 32.48
CA VAL A 342 -9.72 -1.80 31.62
C VAL A 342 -10.21 -3.16 31.10
N GLY A 343 -9.34 -4.17 31.09
CA GLY A 343 -9.70 -5.54 30.67
C GLY A 343 -10.19 -5.66 29.22
N SER A 344 -10.02 -4.63 28.38
CA SER A 344 -10.49 -4.63 27.00
C SER A 344 -9.37 -5.04 26.04
N PRO A 345 -9.57 -6.06 25.19
CA PRO A 345 -8.58 -6.49 24.21
C PRO A 345 -8.32 -5.44 23.11
N ALA A 346 -9.15 -4.39 23.04
CA ALA A 346 -9.02 -3.29 22.10
C ALA A 346 -7.92 -2.27 22.46
N LEU A 347 -7.38 -2.32 23.68
CA LEU A 347 -6.36 -1.39 24.16
C LEU A 347 -5.13 -2.17 24.63
N THR A 348 -4.01 -2.00 23.92
CA THR A 348 -2.73 -2.64 24.26
C THR A 348 -1.65 -1.57 24.47
N ILE A 349 -0.73 -1.82 25.41
CA ILE A 349 0.34 -0.86 25.69
C ILE A 349 1.30 -0.71 24.50
N GLU A 350 1.55 -1.81 23.78
CA GLU A 350 2.32 -1.86 22.54
C GLU A 350 1.68 -1.00 21.44
N GLY A 351 0.34 -1.08 21.30
CA GLY A 351 -0.40 -0.26 20.34
C GLY A 351 -0.27 1.22 20.65
N ILE A 352 -0.45 1.61 21.91
CA ILE A 352 -0.29 3.01 22.33
C ILE A 352 1.15 3.50 22.11
N TYR A 353 2.14 2.68 22.44
CA TYR A 353 3.54 3.01 22.21
C TYR A 353 3.85 3.23 20.73
N GLU A 354 3.40 2.31 19.87
CA GLU A 354 3.57 2.45 18.42
C GLU A 354 2.91 3.72 17.89
N ASP A 355 1.71 4.07 18.37
CA ASP A 355 1.03 5.31 17.98
C ASP A 355 1.80 6.56 18.38
N VAL A 356 2.39 6.56 19.59
CA VAL A 356 3.26 7.67 20.03
C VAL A 356 4.44 7.80 19.08
N VAL A 357 5.16 6.72 18.79
CA VAL A 357 6.31 6.71 17.88
C VAL A 357 5.90 7.17 16.47
N ARG A 358 4.79 6.63 15.96
CA ARG A 358 4.19 7.00 14.66
C ARG A 358 3.85 8.48 14.60
N ALA A 359 3.29 9.06 15.66
CA ALA A 359 2.94 10.48 15.70
C ALA A 359 4.17 11.40 15.60
N PHE A 360 5.27 11.06 16.30
CA PHE A 360 6.54 11.80 16.17
C PHE A 360 7.15 11.67 14.77
N LEU A 361 7.16 10.47 14.20
CA LEU A 361 7.61 10.23 12.83
C LEU A 361 6.80 11.05 11.84
N LEU A 362 5.47 11.06 11.95
CA LEU A 362 4.60 11.88 11.12
C LEU A 362 4.90 13.37 11.26
N GLN A 363 5.17 13.85 12.47
CA GLN A 363 5.57 15.24 12.69
C GLN A 363 6.88 15.57 11.96
N ARG A 364 7.87 14.67 12.00
CA ARG A 364 9.13 14.84 11.25
C ARG A 364 8.94 14.79 9.74
N ILE A 365 8.17 13.83 9.25
CA ILE A 365 7.83 13.69 7.83
C ILE A 365 7.13 14.95 7.31
N ASN A 366 6.12 15.45 8.05
CA ASN A 366 5.41 16.67 7.70
C ASN A 366 6.37 17.85 7.56
N ARG A 367 7.25 18.07 8.55
CA ARG A 367 8.27 19.12 8.46
C ARG A 367 9.14 18.95 7.21
N GLY A 368 9.62 17.74 6.94
CA GLY A 368 10.45 17.45 5.77
C GLY A 368 9.77 17.72 4.42
N ILE A 369 8.45 17.53 4.32
CA ILE A 369 7.69 17.75 3.08
C ILE A 369 7.42 19.25 2.84
N TYR A 370 7.14 20.04 3.89
CA TYR A 370 6.88 21.49 3.76
C TYR A 370 8.12 22.32 3.41
N TYR A 371 9.33 21.81 3.59
CA TYR A 371 10.58 22.48 3.22
C TYR A 371 11.12 22.10 1.82
N MET A 372 10.37 21.35 1.02
CA MET A 372 10.72 21.04 -0.37
C MET A 372 10.26 22.18 -1.30
N PRO A 373 11.14 22.80 -2.12
CA PRO A 373 10.73 23.84 -3.04
C PRO A 373 9.82 23.26 -4.13
N GLY A 374 8.59 23.78 -4.25
CA GLY A 374 7.65 23.45 -5.33
C GLY A 374 6.27 22.89 -4.94
N THR A 375 5.86 22.96 -3.66
CA THR A 375 4.46 22.69 -3.26
C THR A 375 3.50 23.79 -3.68
#